data_AF-A0A4R6K4F9-F1
#
_entry.id   AF-A0A4R6K4F9-F1
#
_cell.length_a   1.000
_cell.length_b   1.000
_cell.length_c   1.000
_cell.angle_alpha   90.00
_cell.angle_beta   90.00
_cell.angle_gamma   90.00
#
_symmetry.space_group_name_H-M   'P 1'
#
loop_
_entity.id
_entity.type
_entity.pdbx_description
1 polymer ?
#
loop_
_entity_poly.entity_id
_entity_poly.type
_entity_poly.pdbx_seq_one_letter_code
_entity_poly.pdbx_strand_id
1 'polypeptide(L)'
;MALVERLYPALDDILRRPVANQIVVSHGSASSYLIAAWIGMPMTSTDRAFFPLTSGSITTLLRNDTHYSHQVVSLNETQHLQGL
;
A
#
# COMPACT_ATOMS: atom_id res chain seq x y z
N MET A 1 10.38 7.96 11.14
CA MET A 1 9.99 6.93 12.13
C MET A 1 8.55 7.11 12.58
N ALA A 2 8.14 8.23 13.20
CA ALA A 2 6.76 8.44 13.69
C ALA A 2 5.62 8.12 12.69
N LEU A 3 5.80 8.42 11.39
CA LEU A 3 4.80 8.08 10.36
C LEU A 3 4.70 6.56 10.14
N VAL A 4 5.83 5.86 10.07
CA VAL A 4 5.91 4.41 9.87
C VAL A 4 5.28 3.66 11.05
N GLU A 5 5.64 4.07 12.27
CA GLU A 5 5.11 3.51 13.52
C GLU A 5 3.59 3.63 13.64
N ARG A 6 2.99 4.63 13.00
CA ARG A 6 1.52 4.78 12.93
C ARG A 6 0.90 3.98 11.80
N LEU A 7 1.54 3.93 10.63
CA LEU A 7 0.95 3.35 9.43
C LEU A 7 0.95 1.81 9.43
N TYR A 8 1.97 1.19 10.00
CA TYR A 8 2.06 -0.27 10.02
C TYR A 8 0.94 -0.91 10.86
N PRO A 9 0.71 -0.50 12.12
CA PRO A 9 -0.43 -1.01 12.89
C PRO A 9 -1.78 -0.65 12.25
N ALA A 10 -1.88 0.54 11.64
CA ALA A 10 -3.10 0.93 10.94
C ALA A 10 -3.40 0.01 9.73
N LEU A 11 -2.37 -0.45 9.02
CA LEU A 11 -2.55 -1.45 7.96
C LEU A 11 -3.04 -2.77 8.54
N ASP A 12 -2.47 -3.26 9.64
CA ASP A 12 -2.95 -4.48 10.29
C ASP A 12 -4.44 -4.38 10.67
N ASP A 13 -4.86 -3.23 11.20
CA ASP A 13 -6.26 -2.98 11.55
C ASP A 13 -7.18 -2.93 10.33
N ILE A 14 -6.72 -2.36 9.21
CA ILE A 14 -7.43 -2.39 7.92
C ILE A 14 -7.58 -3.85 7.46
N LEU A 15 -6.51 -4.64 7.48
CA LEU A 15 -6.52 -6.03 6.99
C LEU A 15 -7.39 -6.98 7.85
N ARG A 16 -7.63 -6.68 9.13
CA ARG A 16 -8.52 -7.48 10.01
C ARG A 16 -10.00 -7.32 9.69
N ARG A 17 -10.40 -6.34 8.89
CA ARG A 17 -11.83 -6.10 8.58
C ARG A 17 -12.36 -7.22 7.67
N PRO A 18 -13.53 -7.82 7.97
CA PRO A 18 -14.08 -8.93 7.20
C PRO A 18 -14.79 -8.44 5.93
N VAL A 19 -14.06 -7.75 5.05
CA VAL A 19 -14.56 -7.18 3.80
C VAL A 19 -13.69 -7.62 2.64
N ALA A 20 -14.31 -7.96 1.50
CA ALA A 20 -13.59 -8.51 0.36
C ALA A 20 -12.68 -7.48 -0.33
N ASN A 21 -13.11 -6.23 -0.42
CA ASN A 21 -12.37 -5.14 -1.08
C ASN A 21 -12.34 -3.91 -0.17
N GLN A 22 -11.18 -3.26 -0.09
CA GLN A 22 -10.97 -2.04 0.70
C GLN A 22 -10.28 -0.99 -0.15
N ILE A 23 -10.75 0.26 -0.04
CA ILE A 23 -10.14 1.41 -0.70
C ILE A 23 -9.50 2.27 0.39
N VAL A 24 -8.19 2.48 0.28
CA VAL A 24 -7.43 3.36 1.17
C VAL A 24 -7.01 4.59 0.39
N VAL A 25 -7.51 5.76 0.78
CA VAL A 25 -7.11 7.04 0.21
C VAL A 25 -6.09 7.69 1.15
N SER A 26 -4.94 8.09 0.60
CA SER A 26 -3.86 8.68 1.39
C SER A 26 -2.95 9.58 0.55
N HIS A 27 -1.93 10.15 1.21
CA HIS A 27 -0.86 10.91 0.55
C HIS A 27 0.24 9.97 0.05
N GLY A 28 0.96 10.37 -1.00
CA GLY A 28 1.98 9.52 -1.65
C GLY A 28 3.04 8.95 -0.69
N SER A 29 3.55 9.77 0.24
CA SER A 29 4.54 9.30 1.23
C SER A 29 3.97 8.24 2.18
N ALA A 30 2.73 8.41 2.65
CA ALA A 30 2.07 7.44 3.52
C ALA A 30 1.73 6.15 2.75
N SER A 31 1.21 6.27 1.53
CA SER A 31 0.93 5.13 0.65
C SER A 31 2.18 4.31 0.34
N SER A 32 3.34 4.95 0.12
CA SER A 32 4.62 4.23 -0.04
C SER A 32 4.94 3.35 1.17
N TYR A 33 4.77 3.86 2.40
CA TYR A 33 5.03 3.07 3.61
C TYR A 33 3.96 1.99 3.84
N LEU A 34 2.71 2.21 3.42
CA LEU A 34 1.67 1.17 3.43
C LEU A 34 1.99 0.04 2.46
N ILE A 35 2.55 0.34 1.27
CA ILE A 35 3.01 -0.68 0.32
C ILE A 35 4.20 -1.45 0.89
N ALA A 36 5.15 -0.79 1.55
CA ALA A 36 6.27 -1.44 2.23
C ALA A 36 5.79 -2.39 3.34
N ALA A 37 4.87 -1.92 4.19
CA ALA A 37 4.26 -2.73 5.24
C ALA A 37 3.51 -3.94 4.65
N TRP A 38 2.76 -3.71 3.57
CA TRP A 38 2.00 -4.74 2.86
C TRP A 38 2.87 -5.91 2.40
N ILE A 39 4.03 -5.64 1.81
CA ILE A 39 4.96 -6.70 1.37
C ILE A 39 5.76 -7.32 2.53
N GLY A 40 5.48 -6.95 3.78
CA GLY A 40 6.17 -7.46 4.96
C GLY A 40 7.58 -6.89 5.17
N MET A 41 7.90 -5.74 4.56
CA MET A 41 9.17 -5.07 4.79
C MET A 41 9.26 -4.65 6.27
N PRO A 42 10.36 -4.92 6.98
CA PRO A 42 10.52 -4.45 8.36
C PRO A 42 10.49 -2.92 8.44
N MET A 43 9.88 -2.36 9.49
CA MET A 43 9.83 -0.90 9.72
C MET A 43 11.23 -0.26 9.72
N THR A 44 12.24 -0.99 10.22
CA THR A 44 13.65 -0.55 10.26
C THR A 44 14.33 -0.52 8.90
N SER A 45 13.67 -1.01 7.85
CA SER A 45 14.19 -1.13 6.49
C SER A 45 13.46 -0.25 5.49
N THR A 46 12.62 0.69 5.95
CA THR A 46 11.87 1.60 5.08
C THR A 46 12.75 2.62 4.36
N ASP A 47 14.03 2.72 4.71
CA ASP A 47 15.06 3.46 3.98
C ASP A 47 15.48 2.77 2.67
N ARG A 48 15.16 1.48 2.51
CA ARG A 48 15.61 0.65 1.37
C ARG A 48 14.71 0.74 0.15
N ALA A 49 13.46 1.15 0.32
CA ALA A 49 12.49 1.25 -0.76
C ALA A 49 11.56 2.43 -0.55
N PHE A 50 11.33 3.17 -1.64
CA PHE A 50 10.33 4.21 -1.71
C PHE A 50 9.57 4.05 -3.02
N PHE A 51 8.24 4.09 -2.95
CA PHE A 51 7.35 3.96 -4.09
C PHE A 51 6.83 5.34 -4.45
N PRO A 52 7.34 5.98 -5.51
CA PRO A 52 6.84 7.27 -5.94
C PRO A 52 5.43 7.11 -6.53
N LEU A 53 4.48 7.88 -6.00
CA LEU A 53 3.08 7.84 -6.41
C LEU A 53 2.62 9.21 -6.90
N THR A 54 1.99 9.22 -8.07
CA THR A 54 1.37 10.38 -8.70
C THR A 54 0.05 10.69 -8.01
N SER A 55 -0.29 11.97 -7.90
CA SER A 55 -1.61 12.38 -7.39
C SER A 55 -2.73 11.76 -8.23
N GLY A 56 -3.74 11.21 -7.57
CA GLY A 56 -4.84 10.50 -8.24
C GLY A 56 -4.46 9.12 -8.78
N SER A 57 -3.23 8.64 -8.61
CA SER A 57 -2.87 7.28 -9.02
C SER A 57 -3.59 6.20 -8.19
N ILE A 58 -3.75 5.03 -8.80
CA ILE A 58 -4.31 3.84 -8.16
C ILE A 58 -3.20 2.78 -8.06
N THR A 59 -3.09 2.17 -6.89
CA THR A 59 -2.23 1.00 -6.65
C THR A 59 -3.12 -0.14 -6.18
N THR A 60 -3.01 -1.31 -6.82
CA THR A 60 -3.82 -2.48 -6.48
C THR A 60 -2.98 -3.51 -5.74
N LEU A 61 -3.43 -3.86 -4.54
CA LEU A 61 -2.79 -4.83 -3.65
C LEU A 61 -3.72 -6.05 -3.51
N LEU A 62 -3.16 -7.26 -3.59
CA LEU A 62 -3.93 -8.50 -3.51
C LEU A 62 -3.29 -9.51 -2.55
N ARG A 63 -4.05 -9.94 -1.54
CA ARG A 63 -3.67 -11.09 -0.72
C ARG A 63 -4.01 -12.34 -1.50
N ASN A 64 -2.99 -13.12 -1.85
CA ASN A 64 -3.18 -14.37 -2.58
C ASN A 64 -3.25 -15.53 -1.59
N ASP A 65 -4.40 -16.17 -1.49
CA ASP A 65 -4.62 -17.26 -0.53
C ASP A 65 -4.02 -18.60 -0.97
N THR A 66 -3.66 -18.74 -2.26
CA THR A 66 -3.01 -19.97 -2.77
C THR A 66 -1.52 -19.99 -2.48
N HIS A 67 -0.85 -18.84 -2.62
CA HIS A 67 0.58 -18.69 -2.38
C HIS A 67 0.89 -18.02 -1.04
N TYR A 68 -0.14 -17.72 -0.24
CA TYR A 68 -0.07 -17.01 1.03
C TYR A 68 0.81 -15.75 0.98
N SER A 69 0.74 -15.03 -0.14
CA SER A 69 1.64 -13.91 -0.47
C SER A 69 0.89 -12.59 -0.57
N HIS A 70 1.55 -11.50 -0.17
CA HIS A 70 1.10 -10.14 -0.43
C HIS A 70 1.62 -9.66 -1.79
N GLN A 71 0.71 -9.38 -2.73
CA GLN A 71 1.07 -9.00 -4.10
C GLN A 71 0.80 -7.52 -4.35
N VAL A 72 1.69 -6.88 -5.12
CA VAL A 72 1.46 -5.58 -5.74
C VAL A 72 1.09 -5.86 -7.19
N VAL A 73 -0.20 -5.83 -7.50
CA VAL A 73 -0.73 -6.21 -8.83
C VAL A 73 -0.48 -5.09 -9.84
N SER A 74 -0.68 -3.85 -9.40
CA SER A 74 -0.39 -2.64 -10.18
C SER A 74 0.11 -1.56 -9.23
N LEU A 75 0.99 -0.68 -9.74
CA LEU A 75 1.62 0.37 -8.95
C LEU A 75 1.54 1.69 -9.71
N ASN A 76 1.05 2.73 -9.04
CA ASN A 76 1.02 4.09 -9.57
C ASN A 76 0.27 4.25 -10.91
N GLU A 77 -0.82 3.51 -11.11
CA GLU A 77 -1.60 3.56 -12.35
C GLU A 77 -2.38 4.86 -12.48
N THR A 78 -2.21 5.55 -13.61
CA THR A 78 -2.82 6.86 -13.91
C THR A 78 -3.59 6.86 -15.22
N GLN A 79 -3.79 5.71 -15.87
CA GLN A 79 -4.46 5.61 -17.16
C GLN A 79 -5.85 6.26 -17.17
N HIS A 80 -6.59 6.14 -16.06
CA HIS A 80 -7.91 6.75 -15.89
C HIS A 80 -7.90 8.30 -15.87
N LEU A 81 -6.73 8.93 -15.71
CA LEU A 81 -6.56 10.39 -15.75
C LEU A 81 -6.32 10.92 -17.17
N GLN A 82 -6.05 10.05 -18.16
CA GLN A 82 -5.70 10.46 -19.54
C GLN A 82 -6.91 10.94 -20.37
N GLY A 83 -8.12 10.92 -19.81
CA GLY A 83 -9.35 11.41 -20.44
C GLY A 83 -9.93 12.69 -19.83
N LEU A 84 -9.17 13.36 -18.95
CA LEU A 84 -9.43 14.73 -18.48
C LEU A 84 -8.74 15.74 -19.42
#